data_AF-A0A327KXG2-F1
#
_entry.id   AF-A0A327KXG2-F1
#
_cell.length_a   1.000
_cell.length_b   1.000
_cell.length_c   1.000
_cell.angle_alpha   90.00
_cell.angle_beta   90.00
_cell.angle_gamma   90.00
#
_symmetry.space_group_name_H-M   'P 1'
#
loop_
_entity.id
_entity.type
_entity.pdbx_description
1 polymer ?
#
loop_
_entity_poly.entity_id
_entity_poly.type
_entity_poly.pdbx_seq_one_letter_code
_entity_poly.pdbx_strand_id
1 'polypeptide(L)' 'MTEVQIRNLLERTAEWPAAAQEELIRVMTDIENRYSAVYHVDDEDRAALNRSQADVEAGRFASDQDIKATFERFNLGRA' A
#
# COMPACT_ATOMS: atom_id res chain seq x y z
N MET A 1 -12.37 -19.19 -10.76
CA MET A 1 -13.43 -18.44 -11.48
C MET A 1 -12.85 -18.07 -12.83
N THR A 2 -13.59 -18.28 -13.93
CA THR A 2 -13.13 -17.96 -15.29
C THR A 2 -13.39 -16.49 -15.62
N GLU A 3 -12.70 -15.93 -16.62
CA GLU A 3 -12.92 -14.55 -17.08
C GLU A 3 -14.39 -14.29 -17.42
N VAL A 4 -15.03 -15.24 -18.09
CA VAL A 4 -16.45 -15.18 -18.46
C VAL A 4 -17.35 -15.09 -17.21
N GLN A 5 -17.02 -15.82 -16.14
CA GLN A 5 -17.79 -15.76 -14.90
C GLN A 5 -17.68 -14.39 -14.21
N ILE A 6 -16.51 -13.76 -14.23
CA ILE A 6 -16.30 -12.42 -13.65
C ILE A 6 -17.08 -11.38 -14.44
N ARG A 7 -16.96 -11.40 -15.78
CA ARG A 7 -17.67 -10.47 -16.67
C ARG A 7 -19.18 -10.52 -16.46
N ASN A 8 -19.76 -11.72 -16.45
CA ASN A 8 -21.20 -11.89 -16.24
C ASN A 8 -21.66 -11.40 -14.86
N LEU A 9 -20.83 -11.54 -13.82
CA LEU A 9 -21.15 -11.00 -12.49
C LEU A 9 -21.16 -9.47 -12.50
N LEU A 10 -20.16 -8.84 -13.14
CA LEU A 10 -20.07 -7.38 -13.24
C LEU A 10 -21.21 -6.79 -14.08
N GLU A 11 -21.64 -7.44 -15.16
CA GLU A 11 -22.77 -6.97 -15.96
C GLU A 11 -24.07 -6.91 -15.15
N ARG A 12 -24.29 -7.89 -14.27
CA ARG A 12 -25.49 -7.95 -13.41
C ARG A 12 -25.51 -6.87 -12.33
N THR A 13 -24.35 -6.31 -11.96
CA THR A 13 -24.30 -5.28 -10.91
C THR A 13 -24.84 -3.94 -11.41
N ALA A 14 -24.94 -3.75 -12.73
CA ALA A 14 -25.57 -2.57 -13.34
C ALA A 14 -27.07 -2.45 -13.01
N GLU A 15 -27.73 -3.56 -12.66
CA GLU A 15 -29.15 -3.59 -12.29
C GLU A 15 -29.37 -3.47 -10.76
N TRP A 16 -28.30 -3.42 -9.96
CA TRP A 16 -28.41 -3.30 -8.51
C TRP A 16 -28.91 -1.92 -8.07
N PRO A 17 -29.44 -1.81 -6.84
CA PRO A 17 -29.70 -0.51 -6.22
C PRO A 17 -28.42 0.34 -6.16
N ALA A 18 -28.56 1.67 -6.31
CA ALA A 18 -27.42 2.60 -6.36
C ALA A 18 -26.47 2.45 -5.15
N ALA A 19 -27.01 2.26 -3.95
CA ALA A 19 -26.21 2.07 -2.74
C ALA A 19 -25.27 0.85 -2.83
N ALA A 20 -25.73 -0.25 -3.45
CA ALA A 20 -24.92 -1.45 -3.63
C ALA A 20 -23.87 -1.27 -4.77
N GLN A 21 -24.19 -0.47 -5.78
CA GLN A 21 -23.22 -0.10 -6.82
C GLN A 21 -22.09 0.77 -6.26
N GLU A 22 -22.43 1.74 -5.41
CA GLU A 22 -21.45 2.59 -4.72
C GLU A 22 -20.55 1.79 -3.76
N GLU A 23 -21.10 0.78 -3.09
CA GLU A 23 -20.31 -0.17 -2.29
C GLU A 23 -19.34 -0.97 -3.18
N LEU A 24 -19.82 -1.52 -4.29
CA LEU A 24 -19.00 -2.27 -5.23
C LEU A 24 -17.85 -1.44 -5.81
N ILE A 25 -18.12 -0.19 -6.22
CA ILE A 25 -17.10 0.72 -6.75
C ILE A 25 -16.00 0.94 -5.72
N ARG A 26 -16.36 1.22 -4.46
CA ARG A 26 -15.37 1.41 -3.38
C ARG A 26 -14.48 0.19 -3.18
N VAL A 27 -15.09 -1.00 -3.10
CA VAL A 27 -14.35 -2.26 -2.91
C VAL A 27 -13.45 -2.56 -4.09
N MET A 28 -13.93 -2.36 -5.32
CA MET A 28 -13.13 -2.60 -6.53
C MET A 28 -11.93 -1.64 -6.61
N THR A 29 -12.13 -0.35 -6.36
CA THR A 29 -11.03 0.63 -6.34
C THR A 29 -9.99 0.30 -5.27
N ASP A 30 -10.41 -0.17 -4.08
CA ASP A 30 -9.47 -0.62 -3.05
C ASP A 30 -8.66 -1.85 -3.47
N ILE A 31 -9.32 -2.84 -4.10
CA ILE A 31 -8.65 -4.02 -4.65
C ILE A 31 -7.67 -3.61 -5.74
N GLU A 32 -8.09 -2.76 -6.67
CA GLU A 32 -7.21 -2.24 -7.72
C GLU A 32 -6.00 -1.56 -7.09
N ASN A 33 -6.17 -0.61 -6.17
CA ASN A 33 -5.04 0.05 -5.51
C ASN A 33 -4.07 -0.94 -4.82
N ARG A 34 -4.59 -1.99 -4.18
CA ARG A 34 -3.76 -3.02 -3.51
C ARG A 34 -2.98 -3.90 -4.48
N TYR A 35 -3.50 -4.15 -5.67
CA TYR A 35 -2.92 -5.12 -6.62
C TYR A 35 -2.38 -4.51 -7.92
N SER A 36 -2.71 -3.25 -8.23
CA SER A 36 -2.24 -2.49 -9.40
C SER A 36 -1.04 -1.60 -9.08
N ALA A 37 -0.75 -1.35 -7.80
CA ALA A 37 0.45 -0.64 -7.39
C ALA A 37 1.69 -1.53 -7.55
N VAL A 38 2.11 -1.76 -8.79
CA VAL A 38 3.47 -2.21 -9.06
C VAL A 38 4.38 -1.02 -8.76
N TYR A 39 4.94 -0.99 -7.54
CA TYR A 39 5.97 -0.03 -7.19
C TYR A 39 7.22 -0.35 -8.01
N HIS A 40 7.51 0.49 -9.01
CA HIS A 40 8.73 0.37 -9.79
C HIS A 40 9.87 0.96 -8.98
N VAL A 41 10.69 0.07 -8.41
CA VAL A 41 11.94 0.42 -7.73
C VAL A 41 12.89 1.06 -8.76
N ASP A 42 13.03 2.38 -8.67
CA ASP A 42 13.96 3.14 -9.48
C ASP A 42 15.40 3.02 -8.95
N ASP A 43 16.34 3.69 -9.59
CA ASP A 43 17.75 3.59 -9.20
C ASP A 43 18.03 4.23 -7.82
N GLU A 44 17.27 5.24 -7.42
CA GLU A 44 17.39 5.87 -6.10
C GLU A 44 16.90 4.92 -5.02
N ASP A 45 15.76 4.27 -5.24
CA ASP A 45 15.22 3.26 -4.35
C ASP A 45 16.16 2.08 -4.20
N ARG A 46 16.74 1.58 -5.30
CA ARG A 46 17.76 0.51 -5.25
C ARG A 46 18.96 0.94 -4.44
N ALA A 47 19.44 2.17 -4.64
CA ALA A 47 20.55 2.69 -3.87
C ALA A 47 20.21 2.80 -2.38
N ALA A 48 18.99 3.24 -2.04
CA ALA A 48 18.51 3.30 -0.67
C ALA A 48 18.45 1.90 -0.03
N LEU A 49 17.89 0.91 -0.72
CA LEU A 49 17.82 -0.48 -0.24
C LEU A 49 19.22 -1.09 -0.02
N ASN A 50 20.15 -0.85 -0.94
CA ASN A 50 21.54 -1.33 -0.80
C ASN A 50 22.24 -0.68 0.42
N ARG A 51 22.01 0.61 0.67
CA ARG A 51 22.51 1.27 1.89
C ARG A 51 21.90 0.65 3.15
N SER A 52 20.58 0.46 3.16
CA SER A 52 19.88 -0.17 4.29
C SER A 52 20.38 -1.59 4.55
N GLN A 53 20.67 -2.39 3.52
CA GLN A 53 21.26 -3.72 3.68
C GLN A 53 22.64 -3.63 4.36
N ALA A 54 23.50 -2.72 3.90
CA ALA A 54 24.82 -2.52 4.51
C ALA A 54 24.73 -2.00 5.96
N ASP A 55 23.69 -1.25 6.32
CA ASP A 55 23.43 -0.82 7.71
C ASP A 55 23.02 -2.00 8.58
N VAL A 56 22.14 -2.88 8.09
CA VAL A 56 21.71 -4.10 8.79
C VAL A 56 22.89 -5.03 9.06
N GLU A 57 23.70 -5.32 8.04
CA GLU A 57 24.87 -6.20 8.16
C GLU A 57 25.90 -5.66 9.16
N ALA A 58 26.01 -4.34 9.28
CA ALA A 58 26.90 -3.68 10.22
C ALA A 58 26.26 -3.36 11.59
N GLY A 59 24.99 -3.73 11.81
CA GLY A 59 24.27 -3.44 13.04
C GLY A 59 24.02 -1.94 13.30
N ARG A 60 24.02 -1.10 12.26
CA ARG A 60 23.79 0.35 12.34
C ARG A 60 22.29 0.65 12.41
N PHE A 61 21.69 0.36 13.56
CA PHE A 61 20.31 0.72 13.86
C PHE A 61 20.26 2.01 14.69
N ALA A 62 19.20 2.80 14.47
CA ALA A 62 18.89 3.91 15.37
C ALA A 62 18.60 3.36 16.78
N SER A 63 19.07 4.07 17.81
CA SER A 63 18.72 3.72 19.18
C SER A 63 17.27 4.12 19.48
N ASP A 64 16.69 3.54 20.54
CA ASP A 64 15.36 3.94 21.03
C ASP A 64 15.27 5.45 21.31
N GLN A 65 16.39 6.05 21.77
CA GLN A 65 16.48 7.48 22.03
C GLN A 65 16.43 8.30 20.73
N ASP A 66 17.13 7.87 19.68
CA ASP A 66 17.13 8.55 18.37
C ASP A 66 15.75 8.47 17.71
N ILE A 67 15.09 7.31 17.83
CA ILE A 67 13.72 7.11 17.34
C ILE A 67 12.77 8.05 18.09
N LYS A 68 12.81 8.05 19.43
CA LYS A 68 11.97 8.93 20.25
C LYS A 68 12.16 10.41 19.89
N ALA A 69 13.40 10.87 19.81
CA ALA A 69 13.71 12.26 19.45
C ALA A 69 13.18 12.64 18.06
N THR A 70 13.22 11.72 17.10
CA THR A 70 12.68 11.92 15.75
C THR A 70 11.15 12.07 15.78
N PHE A 71 10.45 11.17 16.47
CA PHE A 71 8.99 11.20 16.59
C PHE A 71 8.51 12.49 17.28
N GLU A 72 9.19 12.91 18.35
CA GLU A 72 8.91 14.17 19.05
C GLU A 72 9.14 15.39 18.13
N ARG A 73 10.24 15.41 17.37
CA ARG A 73 10.55 16.50 16.43
C ARG A 73 9.47 16.70 15.37
N PHE A 74 8.92 15.60 14.86
CA PHE A 74 7.91 15.64 13.79
C PHE A 74 6.47 15.59 14.29
N ASN A 75 6.24 15.60 15.62
CA ASN A 75 4.92 15.41 16.24
C ASN A 75 4.20 14.13 15.77
N LEU A 76 4.96 13.11 15.36
CA LEU A 76 4.45 11.80 14.98
C LEU A 76 4.25 11.02 16.29
N GLY A 77 3.01 10.75 16.69
CA GLY A 77 2.73 10.03 17.96
C GLY A 77 1.68 10.67 18.86
N ARG A 78 1.09 11.81 18.47
CA ARG A 78 -0.20 12.24 19.03
C ARG A 78 -1.32 11.80 18.09
N ALA A 79 -2.05 10.77 18.50
CA ALA A 79 -3.44 10.56 18.08
C ALA A 79 -4.36 11.38 19.00
#